data_AF-A0A257JIF6-F1
#
_entry.id   AF-A0A257JIF6-F1
#
_cell.length_a   1.000
_cell.length_b   1.000
_cell.length_c   1.000
_cell.angle_alpha   90.00
_cell.angle_beta   90.00
_cell.angle_gamma   90.00
#
_symmetry.space_group_name_H-M   'P 1'
#
loop_
_entity.id
_entity.type
_entity.pdbx_description
1 polymer ?
#
loop_
_entity_poly.entity_id
_entity_poly.type
_entity_poly.pdbx_seq_one_letter_code
_entity_poly.pdbx_strand_id
1 'polypeptide(L)' 'NMPVMNGIDFLRHLRADPGGDRPIVVFCTTENDITAIAQAIESGANEYIMKPFDSEIVQSKFAEVGLVSPV' A
#
# COMPACT_ATOMS: atom_id res chain seq x y z
N ASN A 1 5.78 -12.52 -1.74
CA ASN A 1 6.93 -12.35 -2.66
C ASN A 1 6.41 -12.00 -4.04
N MET A 2 6.99 -10.98 -4.67
CA MET A 2 6.71 -10.60 -6.05
C MET A 2 7.97 -10.92 -6.88
N PRO A 3 7.99 -12.03 -7.65
CA PRO A 3 9.21 -12.59 -8.22
C PRO A 3 9.78 -11.82 -9.42
N VAL A 4 8.97 -10.97 -10.06
CA VAL A 4 9.37 -10.22 -11.27
C VAL A 4 9.73 -8.76 -10.95
N MET A 5 8.97 -8.14 -10.05
CA MET A 5 9.07 -6.72 -9.71
C MET A 5 8.70 -6.56 -8.24
N ASN A 6 9.45 -5.78 -7.47
CA ASN A 6 9.08 -5.52 -6.07
C ASN A 6 7.93 -4.49 -5.99
N GLY A 7 7.31 -4.37 -4.82
CA GLY A 7 6.14 -3.50 -4.66
C GLY A 7 6.43 -2.00 -4.86
N ILE A 8 7.65 -1.55 -4.56
CA ILE A 8 8.05 -0.15 -4.74
C ILE A 8 8.20 0.18 -6.22
N ASP A 9 8.86 -0.70 -6.98
CA ASP A 9 8.98 -0.53 -8.42
C ASP A 9 7.60 -0.62 -9.09
N PHE A 10 6.71 -1.50 -8.63
CA PHE A 10 5.32 -1.51 -9.09
C PHE A 10 4.62 -0.19 -8.85
N LEU A 11 4.74 0.39 -7.64
CA LEU A 11 4.16 1.70 -7.33
C LEU A 11 4.66 2.79 -8.28
N ARG A 12 5.97 2.84 -8.54
CA ARG A 12 6.56 3.83 -9.46
C ARG A 12 6.03 3.68 -10.88
N HIS A 13 5.94 2.45 -11.40
CA HIS A 13 5.38 2.20 -12.73
C HIS A 13 3.90 2.57 -12.77
N LEU A 14 3.12 2.14 -11.78
CA LEU A 14 1.71 2.47 -11.67
C LEU A 14 1.50 3.97 -11.68
N ARG A 15 2.23 4.74 -10.86
CA ARG A 15 2.05 6.20 -10.79
C ARG A 15 2.56 6.95 -12.03
N ALA A 16 3.40 6.32 -12.87
CA ALA A 16 3.83 6.88 -14.14
C ALA A 16 2.83 6.66 -15.28
N ASP A 17 1.93 5.67 -15.16
CA ASP A 17 0.96 5.35 -16.20
C ASP A 17 -0.19 6.38 -16.26
N PRO A 18 -0.76 6.64 -17.46
CA PRO A 18 -1.95 7.48 -17.58
C PRO A 18 -3.12 6.96 -16.74
N GLY A 19 -3.61 7.78 -15.80
CA GLY A 19 -4.66 7.38 -14.86
C GLY A 19 -4.18 6.50 -13.71
N GLY A 20 -2.86 6.33 -13.58
CA GLY A 20 -2.18 5.58 -12.54
C GLY A 20 -2.34 6.17 -11.13
N ASP A 21 -2.81 7.40 -11.01
CA ASP A 21 -3.20 8.07 -9.78
C ASP A 21 -4.56 7.60 -9.23
N ARG A 22 -5.42 7.01 -10.09
CA ARG A 22 -6.77 6.58 -9.70
C ARG A 22 -6.82 5.38 -8.75
N PRO A 23 -5.99 4.32 -8.90
CA PRO A 23 -6.05 3.19 -8.00
C PRO A 23 -5.54 3.56 -6.59
N ILE A 24 -6.34 3.23 -5.59
CA ILE A 24 -5.96 3.28 -4.18
C ILE A 24 -5.04 2.09 -3.89
N VAL A 25 -3.86 2.34 -3.34
CA VAL A 25 -2.85 1.33 -3.04
C VAL A 25 -2.55 1.30 -1.55
N VAL A 26 -2.80 0.15 -0.93
CA VAL A 26 -2.38 -0.15 0.45
C VAL A 26 -1.14 -1.05 0.39
N PHE A 27 0.01 -0.53 0.80
CA PHE A 27 1.29 -1.23 0.73
C PHE A 27 1.50 -2.17 1.91
N CYS A 28 1.78 -3.45 1.66
CA CYS A 28 1.95 -4.44 2.72
C CYS A 28 3.42 -4.77 2.98
N THR A 29 3.93 -4.53 4.19
CA THR A 29 5.33 -4.79 4.57
C THR A 29 5.44 -5.57 5.89
N THR A 30 6.65 -5.88 6.36
CA THR A 30 6.93 -6.49 7.67
C THR A 30 7.41 -5.44 8.68
N GLU A 31 7.30 -5.72 9.98
CA GLU A 31 7.58 -4.79 11.09
C GLU A 31 8.98 -4.12 11.07
N ASN A 32 10.00 -4.77 10.51
CA ASN A 32 11.38 -4.31 10.55
C ASN A 32 11.78 -3.36 9.40
N ASP A 33 10.82 -2.84 8.63
CA ASP A 33 11.12 -2.11 7.40
C ASP A 33 10.50 -0.71 7.34
N ILE A 34 10.83 0.12 8.35
CA ILE A 34 10.45 1.54 8.39
C ILE A 34 10.90 2.27 7.12
N THR A 35 12.08 1.91 6.61
CA THR A 35 12.63 2.47 5.36
C THR A 35 11.74 2.14 4.17
N ALA A 36 11.25 0.90 4.02
CA ALA A 36 10.31 0.56 2.95
C ALA A 36 8.95 1.22 3.12
N ILE A 37 8.48 1.45 4.36
CA ILE A 37 7.25 2.21 4.59
C ILE A 37 7.42 3.64 4.04
N ALA A 38 8.50 4.32 4.43
CA ALA A 38 8.80 5.66 3.95
C ALA A 38 8.89 5.70 2.41
N GLN A 39 9.63 4.74 1.82
CA GLN A 39 9.74 4.64 0.37
C GLN A 39 8.41 4.36 -0.33
N ALA A 40 7.53 3.55 0.26
CA ALA A 40 6.22 3.24 -0.31
C ALA A 40 5.32 4.48 -0.33
N ILE A 41 5.29 5.23 0.77
CA ILE A 41 4.53 6.49 0.87
C ILE A 41 5.08 7.53 -0.11
N GLU A 42 6.40 7.71 -0.16
CA GLU A 42 7.05 8.60 -1.14
C GLU A 42 6.79 8.18 -2.59
N SER A 43 6.68 6.87 -2.86
CA SER A 43 6.34 6.32 -4.19
C SER A 43 4.85 6.36 -4.50
N GLY A 44 4.02 6.93 -3.61
CA GLY A 44 2.61 7.20 -3.85
C GLY A 44 1.65 6.12 -3.35
N ALA A 45 2.04 5.27 -2.40
CA ALA A 45 1.07 4.47 -1.66
C ALA A 45 0.11 5.38 -0.86
N ASN A 46 -1.15 4.99 -0.78
CA ASN A 46 -2.17 5.74 -0.03
C ASN A 46 -2.11 5.41 1.46
N GLU A 47 -1.73 4.17 1.79
CA GLU A 47 -1.64 3.67 3.16
C GLU A 47 -0.69 2.46 3.20
N TYR A 48 -0.30 2.02 4.39
CA TYR A 48 0.46 0.79 4.59
C TYR A 48 -0.17 -0.12 5.64
N ILE A 49 0.16 -1.41 5.58
CA ILE A 49 -0.23 -2.42 6.55
C ILE A 49 0.95 -3.32 6.87
N MET A 50 1.20 -3.55 8.17
CA MET A 50 2.27 -4.45 8.62
C MET A 50 1.76 -5.88 8.72
N LYS A 51 2.58 -6.83 8.27
CA LYS A 51 2.31 -8.27 8.35
C LYS A 51 2.85 -8.84 9.68
N PRO A 52 2.21 -9.89 10.22
CA PRO A 52 0.90 -10.42 9.80
C PRO A 52 -0.24 -9.47 10.19
N PHE A 53 -1.34 -9.52 9.44
CA PHE A 53 -2.55 -8.74 9.72
C PHE A 53 -3.80 -9.63 9.65
N ASP A 54 -4.83 -9.26 10.38
CA ASP A 54 -6.15 -9.89 10.34
C ASP A 54 -7.17 -9.03 9.58
N SER A 55 -8.43 -9.50 9.57
CA SER A 55 -9.52 -8.80 8.89
C SER A 55 -9.88 -7.46 9.51
N GLU A 56 -9.73 -7.29 10.83
CA GLU A 56 -10.04 -6.02 11.49
C GLU A 56 -9.05 -4.94 11.06
N ILE A 57 -7.75 -5.28 11.01
CA ILE A 57 -6.72 -4.35 10.55
C ILE A 57 -6.97 -3.97 9.08
N VAL A 58 -7.29 -4.94 8.22
CA VAL A 58 -7.60 -4.65 6.80
C VAL A 58 -8.82 -3.73 6.66
N GLN A 59 -9.90 -3.99 7.40
CA GLN A 59 -11.09 -3.13 7.37
C GLN A 59 -10.78 -1.72 7.85
N SER A 60 -10.01 -1.56 8.94
CA SER A 60 -9.56 -0.26 9.43
C SER A 60 -8.79 0.51 8.37
N LYS A 61 -7.79 -0.12 7.75
CA LYS A 61 -7.00 0.51 6.67
C LYS A 61 -7.83 0.85 5.45
N PHE A 62 -8.81 0.02 5.08
CA PHE A 62 -9.70 0.32 3.96
C PHE A 62 -10.66 1.47 4.27
N ALA A 63 -11.10 1.61 5.52
CA ALA A 63 -11.91 2.75 5.95
C ALA A 63 -11.08 4.05 5.92
N GLU A 64 -9.82 4.01 6.37
CA GLU A 64 -8.90 5.15 6.35
C GLU A 64 -8.71 5.72 4.93
N VAL A 65 -8.69 4.87 3.91
CA VAL A 65 -8.56 5.30 2.50
C VAL A 65 -9.91 5.45 1.78
N GLY A 66 -11.04 5.35 2.48
CA GLY A 66 -12.38 5.57 1.93
C GLY A 66 -12.91 4.45 1.03
N LEU A 67 -12.35 3.24 1.10
CA LEU A 67 -12.82 2.07 0.35
C LEU A 67 -14.04 1.40 0.99
N VAL A 68 -14.22 1.53 2.31
CA VAL A 68 -15.37 1.01 3.05
C VAL A 68 -15.84 2.04 4.08
N SER A 69 -17.11 1.97 4.48
CA SER A 69 -17.62 2.78 5.59
C SER A 69 -17.01 2.30 6.92
N PRO A 70 -16.71 3.21 7.87
CA PRO A 70 -16.38 2.82 9.23
C PRO A 70 -17.52 1.98 9.82
N VAL A 71 -17.19 0.84 10.42
CA VAL A 71 -18.14 0.01 11.16
C VAL A 71 -18.42 0.65 12.51
#